data_AF-W9IVI2-F1
#
_entry.id   AF-W9IVI2-F1
#
_cell.length_a   1.000
_cell.length_b   1.000
_cell.length_c   1.000
_cell.angle_alpha   90.00
_cell.angle_beta   90.00
_cell.angle_gamma   90.00
#
_symmetry.space_group_name_H-M   'P 1'
#
loop_
_entity.id
_entity.type
_entity.pdbx_description
1 polymer ?
#
loop_
_entity_poly.entity_id
_entity_poly.type
_entity_poly.pdbx_seq_one_letter_code
_entity_poly.pdbx_strand_id
1 'polypeptide(L)'
;MSFAPTMRPAGDIASLLVGELHKKSPAWKMLRTQSATVLPFEKGRIGANDRFAEFHHEFTSLPEDYDEDVESDILHLWKSKLKHYLILSSAGKPIWSRYGDLSLINSSMGVVQTIISFYEGAKNPLQAFSAGDTRFVILTKGPLYFVAISKLGESDSQIQAQLDALYMQILSTLTLPRLTHIFANRPSTDLRKPLEGTEGLLSSLADTFTKGSASALLGSLECLRLRKSQRHAINNTFLKLRTDKLLYGLIVAGGKLVSVIRPRRHSLHPSDLQLIFNMLFESDGIKGGGGENWIPICLPAFNNKGYLYMYVSFFDGTSGDQASSPAAAQGRSSEEEIAMILVSTDRESFFELKQMRDNVAQQLAKNGTLAIIQNATRLGRPKIHEIAPGSQVSHFLYKSRANVQFCMASLEPHFTGLVERRRLMTVYHELHASIHAKHSHLKVLHAIGDDATSLAWTTPVFEFYCVAGPNVSRATITQGANKIIQWAKREEERLFIIGGGVF
;
A
#
# COMPACT_ATOMS: atom_id res chain seq x y z
N MET A 1 -35.55 -17.19 65.10
CA MET A 1 -35.86 -16.21 64.03
C MET A 1 -34.54 -15.73 63.46
N SER A 2 -34.24 -16.13 62.22
CA SER A 2 -32.93 -15.99 61.58
C SER A 2 -32.95 -14.79 60.62
N PHE A 3 -32.15 -13.76 60.90
CA PHE A 3 -31.88 -12.68 59.95
C PHE A 3 -30.44 -12.82 59.44
N ALA A 4 -30.32 -13.11 58.15
CA ALA A 4 -29.07 -13.11 57.40
C ALA A 4 -28.76 -11.70 56.86
N PRO A 5 -27.49 -11.28 56.81
CA PRO A 5 -27.10 -10.02 56.19
C PRO A 5 -26.90 -10.21 54.68
N THR A 6 -27.64 -9.45 53.88
CA THR A 6 -27.43 -9.33 52.42
C THR A 6 -26.41 -8.24 52.12
N MET A 7 -25.25 -8.60 51.59
CA MET A 7 -24.42 -7.70 50.79
C MET A 7 -24.18 -8.34 49.42
N ARG A 8 -24.81 -7.78 48.38
CA ARG A 8 -24.40 -7.93 46.98
C ARG A 8 -23.64 -6.66 46.57
N PRO A 9 -22.54 -6.75 45.80
CA PRO A 9 -21.77 -5.59 45.40
C PRO A 9 -22.56 -4.70 44.42
N ALA A 10 -22.28 -3.39 44.47
CA ALA A 10 -22.90 -2.38 43.63
C ALA A 10 -22.65 -2.67 42.14
N GLY A 11 -23.69 -3.12 41.45
CA GLY A 11 -23.74 -3.18 39.99
C GLY A 11 -23.83 -1.77 39.43
N ASP A 12 -22.99 -1.51 38.44
CA ASP A 12 -22.78 -0.27 37.72
C ASP A 12 -24.08 0.29 37.11
N ILE A 13 -24.67 1.30 37.76
CA ILE A 13 -25.93 1.96 37.36
C ILE A 13 -25.75 2.77 36.06
N ALA A 14 -24.51 3.00 35.59
CA ALA A 14 -24.24 3.68 34.33
C ALA A 14 -24.64 2.85 33.08
N SER A 15 -24.80 1.53 33.20
CA SER A 15 -25.16 0.67 32.07
C SER A 15 -26.67 0.59 31.78
N LEU A 16 -27.53 1.17 32.64
CA LEU A 16 -29.00 1.11 32.46
C LEU A 16 -29.62 2.39 31.89
N LEU A 17 -28.88 3.51 31.85
CA LEU A 17 -29.42 4.80 31.40
C LEU A 17 -28.94 5.24 30.00
N VAL A 18 -28.03 4.51 29.36
CA VAL A 18 -27.61 4.76 27.96
C VAL A 18 -28.58 4.15 26.93
N GLY A 19 -29.59 3.39 27.39
CA GLY A 19 -30.49 2.61 26.53
C GLY A 19 -31.68 3.35 25.91
N GLU A 20 -32.01 4.58 26.34
CA GLU A 20 -33.33 5.18 25.99
C GLU A 20 -33.29 6.54 25.29
N LEU A 21 -32.16 7.26 25.27
CA LEU A 21 -32.08 8.60 24.65
C LEU A 21 -31.89 8.60 23.12
N HIS A 22 -31.78 7.42 22.48
CA HIS A 22 -31.68 7.27 21.02
C HIS A 22 -32.61 6.20 20.43
N LYS A 23 -33.75 5.90 21.06
CA LYS A 23 -34.77 5.03 20.44
C LYS A 23 -35.50 5.79 19.33
N LYS A 24 -34.86 5.88 18.15
CA LYS A 24 -35.50 6.30 16.89
C LYS A 24 -36.76 5.44 16.67
N SER A 25 -37.87 6.08 16.31
CA SER A 25 -39.19 5.43 16.27
C SER A 25 -39.20 4.20 15.35
N PRO A 26 -40.07 3.21 15.61
CA PRO A 26 -40.25 2.05 14.73
C PRO A 26 -40.58 2.46 13.30
N ALA A 27 -41.36 3.54 13.12
CA ALA A 27 -41.66 4.12 11.82
C ALA A 27 -40.42 4.68 11.12
N TRP A 28 -39.48 5.27 11.85
CA TRP A 28 -38.20 5.74 11.29
C TRP A 28 -37.26 4.58 10.94
N LYS A 29 -37.33 3.45 11.63
CA LYS A 29 -36.66 2.21 11.18
C LYS A 29 -37.31 1.64 9.91
N MET A 30 -38.64 1.67 9.83
CA MET A 30 -39.44 1.13 8.72
C MET A 30 -39.26 1.93 7.41
N LEU A 31 -39.27 3.27 7.51
CA LEU A 31 -38.99 4.18 6.39
C LEU A 31 -37.56 4.02 5.83
N ARG A 32 -36.57 3.65 6.66
CA ARG A 32 -35.18 3.40 6.22
C ARG A 32 -34.97 2.01 5.63
N THR A 33 -35.68 0.99 6.09
CA THR A 33 -35.66 -0.32 5.42
C THR A 33 -36.24 -0.28 4.01
N GLN A 34 -37.03 0.76 3.68
CA GLN A 34 -37.60 0.98 2.36
C GLN A 34 -36.83 2.02 1.52
N SER A 35 -35.90 2.78 2.09
CA SER A 35 -35.09 3.72 1.31
C SER A 35 -34.06 2.95 0.48
N ALA A 36 -33.95 3.29 -0.81
CA ALA A 36 -32.89 2.81 -1.69
C ALA A 36 -31.53 2.80 -0.97
N THR A 37 -30.74 1.75 -1.19
CA THR A 37 -29.43 1.55 -0.55
C THR A 37 -28.52 2.76 -0.80
N VAL A 38 -28.52 3.71 0.13
CA VAL A 38 -27.64 4.88 0.12
C VAL A 38 -26.21 4.37 0.07
N LEU A 39 -25.41 4.88 -0.86
CA LEU A 39 -24.03 4.43 -1.00
C LEU A 39 -23.15 5.05 0.09
N PRO A 40 -22.02 4.40 0.44
CA PRO A 40 -21.08 4.97 1.40
C PRO A 40 -20.63 6.37 0.97
N PHE A 41 -20.51 7.29 1.92
CA PHE A 41 -19.95 8.64 1.73
C PHE A 41 -20.75 9.59 0.81
N GLU A 42 -21.99 9.27 0.43
CA GLU A 42 -22.82 10.17 -0.38
C GLU A 42 -23.26 11.44 0.37
N LYS A 43 -23.48 11.34 1.69
CA LYS A 43 -23.98 12.45 2.52
C LYS A 43 -22.88 13.42 2.95
N GLY A 44 -21.66 12.91 3.20
CA GLY A 44 -20.49 13.69 3.60
C GLY A 44 -19.87 14.58 2.51
N ARG A 45 -20.52 14.79 1.36
CA ARG A 45 -20.00 15.55 0.21
C ARG A 45 -20.11 17.09 0.33
N ILE A 46 -20.75 17.65 1.36
CA ILE A 46 -21.23 19.04 1.32
C ILE A 46 -21.08 19.77 2.67
N GLY A 47 -19.96 19.59 3.38
CA GLY A 47 -19.69 20.31 4.64
C GLY A 47 -18.47 21.22 4.53
N ALA A 48 -18.55 22.44 5.06
CA ALA A 48 -17.41 23.37 5.17
C ALA A 48 -16.24 22.84 6.04
N ASN A 49 -16.42 21.70 6.71
CA ASN A 49 -15.45 21.05 7.59
C ASN A 49 -14.94 19.71 7.03
N ASP A 50 -15.07 19.49 5.72
CA ASP A 50 -14.60 18.27 5.07
C ASP A 50 -13.07 18.26 4.93
N ARG A 51 -12.41 17.46 5.78
CA ARG A 51 -10.94 17.27 5.78
C ARG A 51 -10.38 16.87 4.42
N PHE A 52 -11.17 16.21 3.56
CA PHE A 52 -10.70 15.72 2.26
C PHE A 52 -11.12 16.61 1.08
N ALA A 53 -11.75 17.76 1.31
CA ALA A 53 -12.23 18.64 0.23
C ALA A 53 -11.11 19.03 -0.74
N GLU A 54 -9.94 19.37 -0.22
CA GLU A 54 -8.77 19.79 -1.02
C GLU A 54 -7.76 18.67 -1.23
N PHE A 55 -8.14 17.40 -1.00
CA PHE A 55 -7.21 16.27 -1.10
C PHE A 55 -6.61 16.11 -2.51
N HIS A 56 -7.27 16.64 -3.54
CA HIS A 56 -6.72 16.70 -4.90
C HIS A 56 -5.43 17.54 -4.99
N HIS A 57 -5.29 18.58 -4.17
CA HIS A 57 -4.11 19.46 -4.10
C HIS A 57 -3.02 18.95 -3.15
N GLU A 58 -3.27 17.86 -2.42
CA GLU A 58 -2.27 17.27 -1.50
C GLU A 58 -0.98 16.92 -2.26
N PHE A 59 -1.08 16.41 -3.48
CA PHE A 59 0.06 15.94 -4.27
C PHE A 59 0.80 17.03 -5.06
N THR A 60 0.23 18.24 -5.12
CA THR A 60 0.85 19.38 -5.82
C THR A 60 2.14 19.79 -5.13
N SER A 61 3.22 19.89 -5.91
CA SER A 61 4.51 20.42 -5.46
C SER A 61 4.35 21.89 -5.03
N LEU A 62 5.15 22.29 -4.05
CA LEU A 62 5.21 23.69 -3.65
C LEU A 62 6.06 24.48 -4.65
N PRO A 63 5.80 25.78 -4.86
CA PRO A 63 6.69 26.64 -5.63
C PRO A 63 8.11 26.62 -5.04
N GLU A 64 9.12 26.46 -5.89
CA GLU A 64 10.54 26.42 -5.47
C GLU A 64 11.21 27.79 -5.58
N ASP A 65 10.79 28.62 -6.55
CA ASP A 65 11.26 29.99 -6.72
C ASP A 65 10.18 30.97 -6.23
N TYR A 66 10.34 31.46 -5.01
CA TYR A 66 9.44 32.43 -4.40
C TYR A 66 10.21 33.60 -3.79
N ASP A 67 9.63 34.79 -3.90
CA ASP A 67 10.14 35.99 -3.23
C ASP A 67 9.97 35.85 -1.70
N GLU A 68 10.86 36.48 -0.93
CA GLU A 68 10.80 36.49 0.56
C GLU A 68 9.42 36.93 1.08
N ASP A 69 8.74 37.83 0.35
CA ASP A 69 7.41 38.32 0.69
C ASP A 69 6.31 37.23 0.68
N VAL A 70 6.53 36.11 -0.02
CA VAL A 70 5.56 35.01 -0.19
C VAL A 70 5.94 33.77 0.65
N GLU A 71 7.10 33.78 1.32
CA GLU A 71 7.60 32.65 2.14
C GLU A 71 6.60 32.26 3.24
N SER A 72 5.93 33.24 3.85
CA SER A 72 4.91 33.00 4.89
C SER A 72 3.71 32.20 4.35
N ASP A 73 3.25 32.53 3.15
CA ASP A 73 2.10 31.86 2.51
C ASP A 73 2.46 30.44 2.08
N ILE A 74 3.69 30.25 1.58
CA ILE A 74 4.20 28.93 1.21
C ILE A 74 4.40 28.06 2.45
N LEU A 75 4.87 28.64 3.56
CA LEU A 75 4.93 27.95 4.84
C LEU A 75 3.54 27.54 5.33
N HIS A 76 2.53 28.38 5.13
CA HIS A 76 1.14 28.03 5.46
C HIS A 76 0.63 26.89 4.58
N LEU A 77 0.92 26.91 3.28
CA LEU A 77 0.57 25.84 2.34
C LEU A 77 1.32 24.53 2.64
N TRP A 78 2.57 24.61 3.08
CA TRP A 78 3.32 23.45 3.55
C TRP A 78 2.64 22.86 4.80
N LYS A 79 2.34 23.69 5.81
CA LYS A 79 1.66 23.24 7.05
C LYS A 79 0.24 22.71 6.82
N SER A 80 -0.42 23.13 5.74
CA SER A 80 -1.79 22.70 5.42
C SER A 80 -1.84 21.28 4.87
N LYS A 81 -0.73 20.75 4.33
CA LYS A 81 -0.64 19.35 3.88
C LYS A 81 -1.10 18.39 4.98
N LEU A 82 -1.74 17.30 4.55
CA LEU A 82 -2.28 16.29 5.45
C LEU A 82 -1.23 15.25 5.85
N LYS A 83 -0.19 15.07 5.06
CA LYS A 83 0.87 14.10 5.33
C LYS A 83 2.26 14.66 5.00
N HIS A 84 3.18 14.60 5.96
CA HIS A 84 4.60 14.86 5.74
C HIS A 84 5.43 13.62 6.00
N TYR A 85 6.51 13.50 5.22
CA TYR A 85 7.63 12.62 5.50
C TYR A 85 8.91 13.44 5.45
N LEU A 86 9.68 13.37 6.53
CA LEU A 86 10.91 14.11 6.73
C LEU A 86 12.01 13.10 7.07
N ILE A 87 13.16 13.22 6.39
CA ILE A 87 14.34 12.40 6.64
C ILE A 87 15.49 13.34 6.93
N LEU A 88 16.11 13.18 8.10
CA LEU A 88 17.26 13.96 8.53
C LEU A 88 18.33 13.06 9.12
N SER A 89 19.56 13.56 9.13
CA SER A 89 20.67 12.93 9.84
C SER A 89 20.58 13.18 11.35
N SER A 90 21.31 12.40 12.15
CA SER A 90 21.45 12.62 13.59
C SER A 90 22.04 13.99 13.95
N ALA A 91 22.74 14.63 13.01
CA ALA A 91 23.26 15.98 13.12
C ALA A 91 22.23 17.08 12.78
N GLY A 92 20.98 16.72 12.49
CA GLY A 92 19.91 17.67 12.15
C GLY A 92 19.89 18.14 10.69
N LYS A 93 20.84 17.66 9.86
CA LYS A 93 20.86 18.02 8.45
C LYS A 93 19.71 17.34 7.70
N PRO A 94 18.89 18.07 6.95
CA PRO A 94 17.85 17.50 6.11
C PRO A 94 18.46 16.68 4.98
N ILE A 95 17.93 15.48 4.77
CA ILE A 95 18.33 14.55 3.70
C ILE A 95 17.27 14.54 2.61
N TRP A 96 15.99 14.43 2.99
CA TRP A 96 14.87 14.41 2.06
C TRP A 96 13.59 14.85 2.75
N SER A 97 12.70 15.50 2.01
CA SER A 97 11.35 15.84 2.42
C SER A 97 10.41 15.61 1.26
N ARG A 98 9.20 15.12 1.51
CA ARG A 98 8.19 14.99 0.44
C ARG A 98 7.74 16.35 -0.10
N TYR A 99 7.61 17.34 0.76
CA TYR A 99 7.17 18.69 0.42
C TYR A 99 8.10 19.73 1.04
N GLY A 100 8.28 20.86 0.36
CA GLY A 100 9.11 21.95 0.82
C GLY A 100 10.58 21.75 0.45
N ASP A 101 11.22 22.86 0.11
CA ASP A 101 12.63 22.95 -0.20
C ASP A 101 13.47 23.09 1.07
N LEU A 102 14.79 23.19 0.88
CA LEU A 102 15.75 23.18 1.97
C LEU A 102 15.58 24.38 2.91
N SER A 103 15.39 25.58 2.37
CA SER A 103 15.27 26.82 3.13
C SER A 103 14.06 26.76 4.09
N LEU A 104 12.90 26.35 3.56
CA LEU A 104 11.64 26.28 4.29
C LEU A 104 11.67 25.27 5.45
N ILE A 105 12.26 24.09 5.22
CA ILE A 105 12.18 22.98 6.18
C ILE A 105 13.30 23.01 7.24
N ASN A 106 14.41 23.70 6.99
CA ASN A 106 15.61 23.59 7.84
C ASN A 106 15.36 23.99 9.30
N SER A 107 14.58 25.05 9.53
CA SER A 107 14.18 25.49 10.87
C SER A 107 13.38 24.40 11.60
N SER A 108 12.39 23.82 10.93
CA SER A 108 11.56 22.73 11.46
C SER A 108 12.37 21.47 11.75
N MET A 109 13.33 21.13 10.89
CA MET A 109 14.22 19.98 11.08
C MET A 109 15.12 20.15 12.31
N GLY A 110 15.63 21.36 12.56
CA GLY A 110 16.39 21.68 13.77
C GLY A 110 15.57 21.49 15.05
N VAL A 111 14.30 21.92 15.05
CA VAL A 111 13.37 21.69 16.17
C VAL A 111 13.13 20.20 16.39
N VAL A 112 12.83 19.46 15.33
CA VAL A 112 12.62 18.01 15.39
C VAL A 112 13.83 17.27 15.94
N GLN A 113 15.04 17.62 15.47
CA GLN A 113 16.28 17.02 15.97
C GLN A 113 16.51 17.32 17.46
N THR A 114 16.19 18.55 17.89
CA THR A 114 16.33 18.95 19.29
C THR A 114 15.41 18.13 20.19
N ILE A 115 14.15 17.97 19.77
CA ILE A 115 13.17 17.12 20.47
C ILE A 115 13.69 15.69 20.56
N ILE A 116 14.11 15.08 19.45
CA ILE A 116 14.61 13.70 19.44
C ILE A 116 15.83 13.56 20.38
N SER A 117 16.77 14.50 20.32
CA SER A 117 18.01 14.46 21.11
C SER A 117 17.77 14.51 22.62
N PHE A 118 16.73 15.24 23.06
CA PHE A 118 16.35 15.29 24.47
C PHE A 118 15.99 13.90 25.02
N TYR A 119 15.23 13.12 24.24
CA TYR A 119 14.78 11.78 24.61
C TYR A 119 15.89 10.72 24.47
N GLU A 120 16.75 10.85 23.45
CA GLU A 120 17.95 10.01 23.31
C GLU A 120 18.91 10.19 24.50
N GLY A 121 19.15 11.43 24.95
CA GLY A 121 19.95 11.72 26.13
C GLY A 121 19.39 11.11 27.42
N ALA A 122 18.07 11.00 27.52
CA ALA A 122 17.37 10.35 28.62
C ALA A 122 17.34 8.80 28.52
N LYS A 123 17.95 8.20 27.48
CA LYS A 123 17.87 6.76 27.17
C LYS A 123 16.44 6.25 27.05
N ASN A 124 15.52 7.10 26.60
CA ASN A 124 14.12 6.77 26.38
C ASN A 124 13.67 7.32 25.01
N PRO A 125 14.04 6.64 23.91
CA PRO A 125 13.80 7.15 22.55
C PRO A 125 12.34 7.50 22.29
N LEU A 126 12.11 8.69 21.74
CA LEU A 126 10.77 9.15 21.36
C LEU A 126 10.26 8.32 20.18
N GLN A 127 9.10 7.66 20.34
CA GLN A 127 8.49 6.85 19.29
C GLN A 127 7.38 7.59 18.54
N ALA A 128 6.46 8.21 19.29
CA ALA A 128 5.35 8.95 18.72
C ALA A 128 4.74 9.91 19.74
N PHE A 129 4.04 10.93 19.26
CA PHE A 129 3.16 11.78 20.06
C PHE A 129 2.00 12.29 19.21
N SER A 130 0.98 12.85 19.84
CA SER A 130 -0.20 13.39 19.15
C SER A 130 -0.51 14.80 19.65
N ALA A 131 -0.94 15.66 18.73
CA ALA A 131 -1.42 17.00 19.02
C ALA A 131 -2.72 17.23 18.24
N GLY A 132 -3.85 17.28 18.94
CA GLY A 132 -5.16 17.33 18.30
C GLY A 132 -5.42 16.10 17.42
N ASP A 133 -5.74 16.33 16.15
CA ASP A 133 -5.97 15.31 15.12
C ASP A 133 -4.69 14.88 14.38
N THR A 134 -3.54 15.46 14.75
CA THR A 134 -2.26 15.27 14.08
C THR A 134 -1.39 14.31 14.90
N ARG A 135 -0.85 13.29 14.21
CA ARG A 135 0.03 12.27 14.78
C ARG A 135 1.45 12.41 14.23
N PHE A 136 2.42 12.37 15.13
CA PHE A 136 3.84 12.44 14.84
C PHE A 136 4.47 11.10 15.20
N VAL A 137 5.16 10.46 14.26
CA VAL A 137 5.85 9.19 14.48
C VAL A 137 7.30 9.34 14.06
N ILE A 138 8.20 8.85 14.91
CA ILE A 138 9.64 8.93 14.75
C ILE A 138 10.18 7.50 14.63
N LEU A 139 11.04 7.29 13.63
CA LEU A 139 11.78 6.06 13.44
C LEU A 139 13.28 6.36 13.33
N THR A 140 14.04 5.87 14.29
CA THR A 140 15.50 6.01 14.34
C THR A 140 16.18 4.75 13.77
N LYS A 141 16.99 4.90 12.73
CA LYS A 141 17.80 3.83 12.12
C LYS A 141 19.27 4.25 12.10
N GLY A 142 19.95 4.06 13.23
CA GLY A 142 21.32 4.52 13.42
C GLY A 142 21.41 6.05 13.26
N PRO A 143 22.20 6.58 12.33
CA PRO A 143 22.38 8.02 12.13
C PRO A 143 21.26 8.68 11.30
N LEU A 144 20.21 7.94 10.93
CA LEU A 144 19.06 8.44 10.17
C LEU A 144 17.83 8.51 11.05
N TYR A 145 17.20 9.69 11.08
CA TYR A 145 15.91 9.90 11.71
C TYR A 145 14.85 10.13 10.63
N PHE A 146 13.79 9.33 10.71
CA PHE A 146 12.62 9.41 9.85
C PHE A 146 11.46 9.91 10.69
N VAL A 147 10.76 10.92 10.20
CA VAL A 147 9.64 11.54 10.90
C VAL A 147 8.47 11.62 9.93
N ALA A 148 7.32 11.12 10.37
CA ALA A 148 6.07 11.28 9.66
C ALA A 148 5.07 12.06 10.49
N ILE A 149 4.38 12.99 9.83
CA ILE A 149 3.33 13.84 10.42
C ILE A 149 2.05 13.55 9.64
N SER A 150 1.03 13.01 10.28
CA SER A 150 -0.22 12.61 9.61
C SER A 150 -1.46 13.18 10.28
N LYS A 151 -2.33 13.77 9.45
CA LYS A 151 -3.71 14.17 9.78
C LYS A 151 -4.75 13.21 9.22
N LEU A 152 -4.32 12.06 8.68
CA LEU A 152 -5.16 11.15 7.90
C LEU A 152 -5.86 10.05 8.72
N GLY A 153 -5.72 10.05 10.05
CA GLY A 153 -6.35 9.05 10.94
C GLY A 153 -5.64 7.68 10.95
N GLU A 154 -4.36 7.63 10.60
CA GLU A 154 -3.56 6.40 10.59
C GLU A 154 -2.94 6.11 11.96
N SER A 155 -2.89 4.86 12.41
CA SER A 155 -2.25 4.45 13.67
C SER A 155 -0.72 4.57 13.67
N ASP A 156 -0.12 4.64 14.86
CA ASP A 156 1.34 4.68 15.04
C ASP A 156 2.03 3.53 14.30
N SER A 157 1.50 2.30 14.39
CA SER A 157 2.07 1.13 13.72
C SER A 157 1.99 1.20 12.19
N GLN A 158 0.94 1.80 11.64
CA GLN A 158 0.80 1.97 10.19
C GLN A 158 1.80 2.99 9.66
N ILE A 159 1.95 4.12 10.36
CA ILE A 159 2.91 5.16 9.99
C ILE A 159 4.34 4.65 10.18
N GLN A 160 4.62 3.91 11.25
CA GLN A 160 5.93 3.29 11.46
C GLN A 160 6.29 2.34 10.31
N ALA A 161 5.35 1.51 9.84
CA ALA A 161 5.56 0.64 8.69
C ALA A 161 5.87 1.43 7.39
N GLN A 162 5.25 2.60 7.20
CA GLN A 162 5.56 3.49 6.07
C GLN A 162 6.99 4.06 6.18
N LEU A 163 7.40 4.48 7.38
CA LEU A 163 8.77 4.95 7.62
C LEU A 163 9.81 3.84 7.40
N ASP A 164 9.51 2.61 7.87
CA ASP A 164 10.36 1.45 7.59
C ASP A 164 10.45 1.18 6.08
N ALA A 165 9.36 1.31 5.33
CA ALA A 165 9.38 1.14 3.87
C ALA A 165 10.21 2.22 3.16
N LEU A 166 10.16 3.48 3.60
CA LEU A 166 11.05 4.55 3.09
C LEU A 166 12.52 4.26 3.39
N TYR A 167 12.82 3.72 4.58
CA TYR A 167 14.17 3.27 4.90
C TYR A 167 14.63 2.12 3.98
N MET A 168 13.75 1.16 3.71
CA MET A 168 14.05 0.07 2.78
C MET A 168 14.25 0.59 1.34
N GLN A 169 13.52 1.63 0.91
CA GLN A 169 13.76 2.28 -0.37
C GLN A 169 15.17 2.91 -0.45
N ILE A 170 15.63 3.58 0.61
CA ILE A 170 17.01 4.10 0.70
C ILE A 170 18.04 2.97 0.63
N LEU A 171 17.80 1.88 1.38
CA LEU A 171 18.69 0.71 1.34
C LEU A 171 18.71 0.04 -0.04
N SER A 172 17.60 0.07 -0.78
CA SER A 172 17.55 -0.51 -2.14
C SER A 172 18.49 0.21 -3.12
N THR A 173 18.71 1.50 -2.91
CA THR A 173 19.64 2.34 -3.68
C THR A 173 21.07 2.21 -3.18
N LEU A 174 21.29 2.36 -1.86
CA LEU A 174 22.64 2.53 -1.31
C LEU A 174 23.28 1.25 -0.77
N THR A 175 22.52 0.23 -0.38
CA THR A 175 22.94 -0.91 0.48
C THR A 175 23.35 -0.49 1.89
N LEU A 176 23.22 -1.42 2.84
CA LEU A 176 23.59 -1.18 4.24
C LEU A 176 25.10 -0.91 4.43
N PRO A 177 26.04 -1.70 3.85
CA PRO A 177 27.47 -1.47 4.05
C PRO A 177 27.93 -0.09 3.56
N ARG A 178 27.43 0.37 2.41
CA ARG A 178 27.77 1.70 1.89
C ARG A 178 27.23 2.79 2.81
N LEU A 179 25.98 2.64 3.27
CA LEU A 179 25.37 3.57 4.21
C LEU A 179 26.16 3.64 5.52
N THR A 180 26.51 2.50 6.10
CA THR A 180 27.33 2.42 7.32
C THR A 180 28.71 3.03 7.10
N HIS A 181 29.37 2.75 5.97
CA HIS A 181 30.69 3.31 5.65
C HIS A 181 30.66 4.84 5.52
N ILE A 182 29.62 5.40 4.90
CA ILE A 182 29.44 6.85 4.78
C ILE A 182 29.41 7.50 6.18
N PHE A 183 28.60 6.95 7.09
CA PHE A 183 28.44 7.52 8.42
C PHE A 183 29.58 7.20 9.39
N ALA A 184 30.28 6.08 9.22
CA ALA A 184 31.47 5.76 10.01
C ALA A 184 32.59 6.79 9.77
N ASN A 185 32.77 7.21 8.52
CA ASN A 185 33.79 8.20 8.17
C ASN A 185 33.38 9.61 8.56
N ARG A 186 32.11 9.97 8.38
CA ARG A 186 31.58 11.29 8.65
C ARG A 186 30.12 11.17 9.14
N PRO A 187 29.88 11.17 10.45
CA PRO A 187 28.54 11.05 11.03
C PRO A 187 27.57 12.17 10.62
N SER A 188 28.10 13.33 10.23
CA SER A 188 27.35 14.49 9.72
C SER A 188 27.30 14.56 8.19
N THR A 189 27.54 13.44 7.49
CA THR A 189 27.48 13.40 6.02
C THR A 189 26.07 13.67 5.53
N ASP A 190 26.01 14.48 4.48
CA ASP A 190 24.81 14.75 3.73
C ASP A 190 24.57 13.64 2.69
N LEU A 191 23.45 12.93 2.84
CA LEU A 191 23.08 11.85 1.92
C LEU A 191 22.38 12.32 0.64
N ARG A 192 22.15 13.63 0.46
CA ARG A 192 21.51 14.15 -0.76
C ARG A 192 22.26 13.74 -2.03
N LYS A 193 23.58 13.93 -2.06
CA LYS A 193 24.41 13.53 -3.21
C LYS A 193 24.36 12.01 -3.48
N PRO A 194 24.54 11.12 -2.47
CA PRO A 194 24.34 9.69 -2.68
C PRO A 194 22.94 9.26 -3.15
N LEU A 195 21.89 10.01 -2.79
CA LEU A 195 20.50 9.71 -3.12
C LEU A 195 19.99 10.46 -4.36
N GLU A 196 20.85 11.25 -5.00
CA GLU A 196 20.53 12.01 -6.20
C GLU A 196 20.00 11.09 -7.31
N GLY A 197 18.85 11.44 -7.87
CA GLY A 197 18.13 10.64 -8.87
C GLY A 197 17.18 9.59 -8.30
N THR A 198 17.08 9.45 -6.97
CA THR A 198 16.14 8.51 -6.31
C THR A 198 15.01 9.19 -5.54
N GLU A 199 14.97 10.52 -5.57
CA GLU A 199 13.92 11.34 -4.96
C GLU A 199 12.55 11.00 -5.55
N GLY A 200 12.47 10.76 -6.85
CA GLY A 200 11.24 10.34 -7.52
C GLY A 200 10.67 9.02 -6.97
N LEU A 201 11.54 8.06 -6.63
CA LEU A 201 11.13 6.78 -6.04
C LEU A 201 10.56 6.97 -4.63
N LEU A 202 11.20 7.82 -3.82
CA LEU A 202 10.74 8.15 -2.46
C LEU A 202 9.43 8.95 -2.49
N SER A 203 9.32 9.94 -3.36
CA SER A 203 8.11 10.75 -3.53
C SER A 203 6.93 9.90 -3.98
N SER A 204 7.15 9.02 -4.95
CA SER A 204 6.13 8.09 -5.45
C SER A 204 5.67 7.09 -4.38
N LEU A 205 6.61 6.57 -3.57
CA LEU A 205 6.29 5.68 -2.46
C LEU A 205 5.49 6.42 -1.36
N ALA A 206 5.90 7.63 -1.01
CA ALA A 206 5.19 8.50 -0.07
C ALA A 206 3.76 8.81 -0.55
N ASP A 207 3.59 9.13 -1.84
CA ASP A 207 2.28 9.40 -2.44
C ASP A 207 1.39 8.16 -2.42
N THR A 208 1.97 6.98 -2.69
CA THR A 208 1.27 5.69 -2.62
C THR A 208 0.72 5.42 -1.21
N PHE A 209 1.48 5.79 -0.17
CA PHE A 209 1.01 5.73 1.21
C PHE A 209 -0.07 6.77 1.51
N THR A 210 0.12 8.02 1.09
CA THR A 210 -0.85 9.11 1.29
C THR A 210 -2.19 8.82 0.62
N LYS A 211 -2.19 8.20 -0.58
CA LYS A 211 -3.38 7.70 -1.29
C LYS A 211 -4.07 6.52 -0.57
N GLY A 212 -3.40 5.91 0.40
CA GLY A 212 -3.91 4.78 1.19
C GLY A 212 -3.80 3.44 0.47
N SER A 213 -2.62 3.08 -0.06
CA SER A 213 -2.41 1.78 -0.72
C SER A 213 -2.84 0.58 0.14
N ALA A 214 -3.65 -0.32 -0.43
CA ALA A 214 -4.08 -1.55 0.24
C ALA A 214 -2.92 -2.51 0.50
N SER A 215 -1.95 -2.58 -0.43
CA SER A 215 -0.74 -3.39 -0.28
C SER A 215 0.08 -2.95 0.93
N ALA A 216 0.21 -1.63 1.12
CA ALA A 216 0.91 -1.05 2.26
C ALA A 216 0.18 -1.29 3.58
N LEU A 217 -1.15 -1.07 3.60
CA LEU A 217 -1.98 -1.30 4.78
C LEU A 217 -1.90 -2.75 5.26
N LEU A 218 -1.98 -3.70 4.33
CA LEU A 218 -2.04 -5.13 4.64
C LEU A 218 -0.66 -5.80 4.73
N GLY A 219 0.41 -5.12 4.30
CA GLY A 219 1.74 -5.69 4.16
C GLY A 219 1.76 -6.92 3.25
N SER A 220 1.00 -6.88 2.16
CA SER A 220 0.75 -8.03 1.28
C SER A 220 0.62 -7.62 -0.18
N LEU A 221 0.73 -8.57 -1.10
CA LEU A 221 0.72 -8.31 -2.53
C LEU A 221 -0.59 -8.72 -3.20
N GLU A 222 -1.00 -7.95 -4.21
CA GLU A 222 -2.13 -8.31 -5.05
C GLU A 222 -1.66 -9.21 -6.20
N CYS A 223 -2.42 -10.26 -6.49
CA CYS A 223 -2.17 -11.16 -7.61
C CYS A 223 -3.25 -11.01 -8.67
N LEU A 224 -2.86 -11.13 -9.95
CA LEU A 224 -3.82 -11.12 -11.05
C LEU A 224 -4.67 -12.38 -11.00
N ARG A 225 -6.00 -12.26 -11.04
CA ARG A 225 -6.90 -13.43 -10.94
C ARG A 225 -6.80 -14.32 -12.18
N LEU A 226 -6.25 -15.54 -12.03
CA LEU A 226 -6.03 -16.48 -13.12
C LEU A 226 -6.35 -17.91 -12.70
N ARG A 227 -6.81 -18.77 -13.61
CA ARG A 227 -7.04 -20.19 -13.27
C ARG A 227 -5.73 -20.90 -12.93
N LYS A 228 -5.78 -21.88 -12.02
CA LYS A 228 -4.62 -22.71 -11.65
C LYS A 228 -3.92 -23.31 -12.87
N SER A 229 -4.68 -23.88 -13.81
CA SER A 229 -4.12 -24.46 -15.04
C SER A 229 -3.35 -23.42 -15.88
N GLN A 230 -3.87 -22.19 -15.96
CA GLN A 230 -3.23 -21.09 -16.68
C GLN A 230 -1.92 -20.65 -15.99
N ARG A 231 -1.95 -20.48 -14.66
CA ARG A 231 -0.72 -20.19 -13.89
C ARG A 231 0.31 -21.31 -14.00
N HIS A 232 -0.12 -22.57 -13.95
CA HIS A 232 0.79 -23.70 -14.14
C HIS A 232 1.44 -23.71 -15.53
N ALA A 233 0.67 -23.44 -16.59
CA ALA A 233 1.24 -23.29 -17.93
C ALA A 233 2.30 -22.19 -17.99
N ILE A 234 2.02 -21.02 -17.40
CA ILE A 234 2.98 -19.90 -17.34
C ILE A 234 4.25 -20.31 -16.57
N ASN A 235 4.09 -20.84 -15.35
CA ASN A 235 5.21 -21.27 -14.51
C ASN A 235 6.06 -22.34 -15.21
N ASN A 236 5.44 -23.32 -15.86
CA ASN A 236 6.15 -24.38 -16.56
C ASN A 236 6.95 -23.87 -17.77
N THR A 237 6.41 -22.90 -18.52
CA THR A 237 7.17 -22.23 -19.59
C THR A 237 8.40 -21.51 -19.02
N PHE A 238 8.19 -20.75 -17.95
CA PHE A 238 9.25 -20.01 -17.25
C PHE A 238 10.37 -20.94 -16.73
N LEU A 239 9.99 -22.09 -16.14
CA LEU A 239 10.94 -23.06 -15.59
C LEU A 239 11.71 -23.81 -16.70
N LYS A 240 11.07 -24.15 -17.82
CA LYS A 240 11.70 -24.86 -18.95
C LYS A 240 12.75 -24.02 -19.67
N LEU A 241 12.52 -22.71 -19.77
CA LEU A 241 13.38 -21.78 -20.50
C LEU A 241 14.33 -21.00 -19.57
N ARG A 242 14.43 -21.43 -18.31
CA ARG A 242 15.24 -20.78 -17.28
C ARG A 242 16.74 -20.92 -17.58
N THR A 243 17.48 -19.81 -17.47
CA THR A 243 18.95 -19.84 -17.39
C THR A 243 19.44 -20.09 -15.96
N ASP A 244 20.62 -20.69 -15.82
CA ASP A 244 21.25 -20.94 -14.52
C ASP A 244 21.66 -19.67 -13.77
N LYS A 245 21.80 -18.55 -14.47
CA LYS A 245 22.07 -17.23 -13.86
C LYS A 245 20.84 -16.59 -13.20
N LEU A 246 19.64 -17.13 -13.40
CA LEU A 246 18.42 -16.56 -12.85
C LEU A 246 18.31 -16.84 -11.33
N LEU A 247 18.18 -15.76 -10.55
CA LEU A 247 17.80 -15.83 -9.14
C LEU A 247 16.27 -15.74 -8.95
N TYR A 248 15.61 -14.76 -9.56
CA TYR A 248 14.16 -14.61 -9.51
C TYR A 248 13.60 -14.23 -10.86
N GLY A 249 12.48 -14.84 -11.26
CA GLY A 249 11.73 -14.43 -12.44
C GLY A 249 10.29 -14.07 -12.06
N LEU A 250 9.81 -12.92 -12.49
CA LEU A 250 8.48 -12.42 -12.20
C LEU A 250 7.79 -11.98 -13.49
N ILE A 251 6.48 -12.23 -13.56
CA ILE A 251 5.60 -11.55 -14.51
C ILE A 251 4.62 -10.71 -13.71
N VAL A 252 4.49 -9.45 -14.08
CA VAL A 252 3.60 -8.48 -13.44
C VAL A 252 2.70 -7.86 -14.50
N ALA A 253 1.43 -7.62 -14.16
CA ALA A 253 0.49 -6.96 -15.05
C ALA A 253 -0.37 -5.97 -14.27
N GLY A 254 -0.37 -4.70 -14.68
CA GLY A 254 -1.16 -3.64 -14.03
C GLY A 254 -0.93 -3.55 -12.52
N GLY A 255 0.34 -3.62 -12.09
CA GLY A 255 0.74 -3.62 -10.68
C GLY A 255 0.40 -4.90 -9.88
N LYS A 256 -0.09 -5.97 -10.54
CA LYS A 256 -0.46 -7.24 -9.89
C LYS A 256 0.46 -8.38 -10.31
N LEU A 257 0.83 -9.23 -9.35
CA LEU A 257 1.72 -10.37 -9.61
C LEU A 257 0.97 -11.48 -10.37
N VAL A 258 1.54 -11.92 -11.50
CA VAL A 258 0.98 -12.98 -12.35
C VAL A 258 1.61 -14.32 -12.01
N SER A 259 2.94 -14.35 -12.00
CA SER A 259 3.77 -15.53 -11.78
C SER A 259 5.07 -15.14 -11.10
N VAL A 260 5.60 -16.04 -10.28
CA VAL A 260 6.93 -15.95 -9.67
C VAL A 260 7.62 -17.31 -9.79
N ILE A 261 8.87 -17.29 -10.26
CA ILE A 261 9.79 -18.42 -10.17
C ILE A 261 10.99 -18.07 -9.29
N ARG A 262 11.40 -19.03 -8.46
CA ARG A 262 12.47 -18.85 -7.47
C ARG A 262 13.10 -20.19 -7.08
N PRO A 263 14.32 -20.20 -6.53
CA PRO A 263 14.89 -21.38 -5.90
C PRO A 263 14.08 -21.81 -4.66
N ARG A 264 14.04 -23.12 -4.36
CA ARG A 264 13.30 -23.68 -3.20
C ARG A 264 13.55 -22.95 -1.88
N ARG A 265 14.82 -22.61 -1.61
CA ARG A 265 15.26 -22.05 -0.32
C ARG A 265 15.18 -20.53 -0.23
N HIS A 266 14.84 -19.84 -1.32
CA HIS A 266 14.86 -18.38 -1.39
C HIS A 266 13.44 -17.86 -1.60
N SER A 267 12.81 -17.37 -0.54
CA SER A 267 11.53 -16.64 -0.63
C SER A 267 11.77 -15.17 -0.90
N LEU A 268 10.97 -14.56 -1.77
CA LEU A 268 11.00 -13.12 -2.00
C LEU A 268 10.00 -12.45 -1.06
N HIS A 269 10.45 -11.48 -0.26
CA HIS A 269 9.61 -10.83 0.74
C HIS A 269 8.65 -9.81 0.07
N PRO A 270 7.40 -9.67 0.54
CA PRO A 270 6.44 -8.70 0.00
C PRO A 270 6.96 -7.26 -0.05
N SER A 271 7.72 -6.83 0.97
CA SER A 271 8.32 -5.50 1.01
C SER A 271 9.29 -5.26 -0.15
N ASP A 272 10.14 -6.24 -0.49
CA ASP A 272 11.08 -6.10 -1.62
C ASP A 272 10.34 -6.02 -2.96
N LEU A 273 9.26 -6.80 -3.12
CA LEU A 273 8.40 -6.74 -4.29
C LEU A 273 7.67 -5.40 -4.42
N GLN A 274 7.27 -4.80 -3.30
CA GLN A 274 6.66 -3.48 -3.30
C GLN A 274 7.65 -2.40 -3.78
N LEU A 275 8.93 -2.48 -3.40
CA LEU A 275 9.97 -1.57 -3.89
C LEU A 275 10.14 -1.70 -5.41
N ILE A 276 10.18 -2.93 -5.92
CA ILE A 276 10.25 -3.20 -7.36
C ILE A 276 9.01 -2.64 -8.07
N PHE A 277 7.80 -2.85 -7.53
CA PHE A 277 6.58 -2.38 -8.19
C PHE A 277 6.45 -0.86 -8.16
N ASN A 278 6.84 -0.21 -7.07
CA ASN A 278 6.90 1.24 -6.98
C ASN A 278 7.87 1.82 -8.02
N MET A 279 9.05 1.22 -8.15
CA MET A 279 10.03 1.58 -9.17
C MET A 279 9.46 1.45 -10.59
N LEU A 280 8.77 0.35 -10.91
CA LEU A 280 8.31 0.07 -12.28
C LEU A 280 7.02 0.79 -12.67
N PHE A 281 6.03 0.82 -11.78
CA PHE A 281 4.67 1.25 -12.11
C PHE A 281 4.29 2.61 -11.54
N GLU A 282 5.05 3.15 -10.59
CA GLU A 282 4.72 4.41 -9.93
C GLU A 282 5.80 5.50 -10.14
N SER A 283 6.96 5.15 -10.71
CA SER A 283 7.98 6.13 -11.11
C SER A 283 8.06 6.24 -12.64
N ASP A 284 7.98 7.47 -13.15
CA ASP A 284 7.93 7.75 -14.59
C ASP A 284 9.28 7.52 -15.31
N GLY A 285 10.38 7.46 -14.56
CA GLY A 285 11.74 7.37 -15.10
C GLY A 285 12.06 6.08 -15.87
N ILE A 286 11.35 4.98 -15.62
CA ILE A 286 11.60 3.68 -16.28
C ILE A 286 10.63 3.43 -17.45
N LYS A 287 9.46 4.07 -17.43
CA LYS A 287 8.40 3.90 -18.43
C LYS A 287 8.66 4.69 -19.71
N GLY A 288 9.26 5.87 -19.60
CA GLY A 288 9.45 6.81 -20.72
C GLY A 288 10.33 6.28 -21.87
N GLY A 289 11.05 5.17 -21.67
CA GLY A 289 12.00 4.64 -22.65
C GLY A 289 11.49 3.53 -23.57
N GLY A 290 10.29 2.95 -23.35
CA GLY A 290 9.77 1.84 -24.15
C GLY A 290 10.75 0.65 -24.30
N GLY A 291 11.70 0.50 -23.37
CA GLY A 291 12.94 -0.23 -23.59
C GLY A 291 13.26 -1.26 -22.52
N GLU A 292 14.25 -2.09 -22.83
CA GLU A 292 14.86 -3.03 -21.89
C GLU A 292 15.72 -2.27 -20.89
N ASN A 293 15.53 -2.50 -19.59
CA ASN A 293 16.29 -1.83 -18.55
C ASN A 293 17.16 -2.82 -17.77
N TRP A 294 18.40 -2.43 -17.46
CA TRP A 294 19.32 -3.17 -16.59
C TRP A 294 19.66 -2.34 -15.36
N ILE A 295 19.04 -2.68 -14.23
CA ILE A 295 19.03 -1.83 -13.04
C ILE A 295 19.74 -2.56 -11.89
N PRO A 296 20.81 -1.99 -11.30
CA PRO A 296 21.35 -2.48 -10.05
C PRO A 296 20.38 -2.15 -8.91
N ILE A 297 20.00 -3.14 -8.13
CA ILE A 297 19.05 -3.00 -7.02
C ILE A 297 19.50 -3.82 -5.83
N CYS A 298 19.42 -3.26 -4.63
CA CYS A 298 19.51 -4.03 -3.40
C CYS A 298 18.09 -4.41 -2.96
N LEU A 299 17.90 -5.68 -2.57
CA LEU A 299 16.63 -6.16 -2.00
C LEU A 299 16.83 -6.34 -0.49
N PRO A 300 16.44 -5.36 0.34
CA PRO A 300 16.88 -5.32 1.74
C PRO A 300 16.41 -6.50 2.60
N ALA A 301 15.20 -7.02 2.35
CA ALA A 301 14.69 -8.16 3.11
C ALA A 301 15.32 -9.49 2.67
N PHE A 302 15.76 -9.60 1.41
CA PHE A 302 16.56 -10.72 0.92
C PHE A 302 18.02 -10.64 1.38
N ASN A 303 18.73 -9.56 1.02
CA ASN A 303 20.11 -9.31 1.39
C ASN A 303 20.42 -7.80 1.29
N ASN A 304 20.43 -7.12 2.42
CA ASN A 304 20.75 -5.69 2.51
C ASN A 304 22.23 -5.33 2.28
N LYS A 305 23.12 -6.30 2.02
CA LYS A 305 24.56 -6.07 1.88
C LYS A 305 25.06 -5.98 0.44
N GLY A 306 24.31 -6.52 -0.52
CA GLY A 306 24.77 -6.68 -1.90
C GLY A 306 23.79 -6.11 -2.91
N TYR A 307 24.32 -5.76 -4.07
CA TYR A 307 23.51 -5.47 -5.24
C TYR A 307 23.15 -6.78 -5.96
N LEU A 308 21.93 -6.80 -6.46
CA LEU A 308 21.44 -7.68 -7.49
C LEU A 308 21.27 -6.87 -8.77
N TYR A 309 21.11 -7.56 -9.89
CA TYR A 309 20.91 -6.93 -11.18
C TYR A 309 19.60 -7.40 -11.77
N MET A 310 18.74 -6.42 -12.05
CA MET A 310 17.37 -6.62 -12.48
C MET A 310 17.24 -6.22 -13.95
N TYR A 311 16.91 -7.19 -14.79
CA TYR A 311 16.49 -7.00 -16.16
C TYR A 311 14.97 -6.81 -16.20
N VAL A 312 14.52 -5.73 -16.82
CA VAL A 312 13.11 -5.39 -16.95
C VAL A 312 12.78 -5.20 -18.41
N SER A 313 11.71 -5.85 -18.86
CA SER A 313 11.17 -5.66 -20.20
C SER A 313 9.65 -5.61 -20.15
N PHE A 314 9.08 -4.62 -20.82
CA PHE A 314 7.64 -4.50 -21.02
C PHE A 314 7.23 -5.24 -22.29
N PHE A 315 6.08 -5.92 -22.23
CA PHE A 315 5.49 -6.53 -23.41
C PHE A 315 4.80 -5.44 -24.22
N ASP A 316 5.33 -5.14 -25.41
CA ASP A 316 4.64 -4.27 -26.34
C ASP A 316 3.32 -4.92 -26.76
N GLY A 317 2.22 -4.20 -26.60
CA GLY A 317 0.87 -4.66 -26.91
C GLY A 317 0.59 -4.80 -28.42
N THR A 318 1.57 -5.18 -29.23
CA THR A 318 1.42 -5.42 -30.67
C THR A 318 1.75 -6.88 -30.96
N SER A 319 0.71 -7.68 -31.11
CA SER A 319 0.75 -8.88 -31.93
C SER A 319 1.17 -8.49 -33.36
N GLY A 320 2.43 -8.74 -33.73
CA GLY A 320 2.93 -8.80 -35.11
C GLY A 320 3.40 -7.49 -35.76
N ASP A 321 4.67 -7.46 -36.14
CA ASP A 321 5.28 -6.85 -37.35
C ASP A 321 4.84 -5.47 -37.89
N GLN A 322 4.31 -4.55 -37.07
CA GLN A 322 4.23 -3.13 -37.45
C GLN A 322 4.60 -2.21 -36.27
N ALA A 323 5.86 -2.30 -35.82
CA ALA A 323 6.49 -1.34 -34.94
C ALA A 323 7.11 -0.19 -35.76
N SER A 324 6.28 0.66 -36.36
CA SER A 324 6.73 1.89 -37.02
C SER A 324 5.61 2.94 -37.05
N SER A 325 5.02 3.24 -35.89
CA SER A 325 4.17 4.43 -35.75
C SER A 325 4.16 4.91 -34.30
N PRO A 326 4.83 6.05 -33.97
CA PRO A 326 4.84 6.63 -32.62
C PRO A 326 3.48 7.17 -32.14
N ALA A 327 2.45 7.17 -32.98
CA ALA A 327 1.15 7.77 -32.69
C ALA A 327 0.22 6.89 -31.84
N ALA A 328 0.50 5.58 -31.68
CA ALA A 328 -0.36 4.67 -30.90
C ALA A 328 0.01 4.55 -29.41
N ALA A 329 1.08 5.22 -28.97
CA ALA A 329 1.57 5.18 -27.59
C ALA A 329 0.88 6.20 -26.66
N GLN A 330 0.14 7.17 -27.21
CA GLN A 330 -0.55 8.20 -26.44
C GLN A 330 -1.96 7.73 -26.07
N GLY A 331 -2.07 6.93 -25.00
CA GLY A 331 -3.38 6.56 -24.46
C GLY A 331 -3.46 5.27 -23.64
N ARG A 332 -2.38 4.47 -23.55
CA ARG A 332 -2.37 3.30 -22.67
C ARG A 332 -2.26 3.76 -21.22
N SER A 333 -3.24 3.42 -20.39
CA SER A 333 -3.12 3.57 -18.94
C SER A 333 -2.06 2.57 -18.44
N SER A 334 -1.27 2.99 -17.45
CA SER A 334 -0.28 2.14 -16.76
C SER A 334 -0.88 0.86 -16.16
N GLU A 335 -2.20 0.78 -16.08
CA GLU A 335 -2.97 -0.33 -15.52
C GLU A 335 -3.03 -1.55 -16.45
N GLU A 336 -2.69 -1.42 -17.73
CA GLU A 336 -2.74 -2.52 -18.71
C GLU A 336 -1.36 -3.09 -19.09
N GLU A 337 -0.29 -2.47 -18.62
CA GLU A 337 1.08 -2.86 -18.96
C GLU A 337 1.45 -4.20 -18.31
N ILE A 338 2.14 -5.04 -19.09
CA ILE A 338 2.69 -6.31 -18.64
C ILE A 338 4.22 -6.19 -18.69
N ALA A 339 4.87 -6.55 -17.58
CA ALA A 339 6.32 -6.52 -17.47
C ALA A 339 6.86 -7.90 -17.06
N MET A 340 8.00 -8.27 -17.65
CA MET A 340 8.84 -9.37 -17.20
C MET A 340 10.05 -8.80 -16.44
N ILE A 341 10.28 -9.36 -15.24
CA ILE A 341 11.36 -8.94 -14.36
C ILE A 341 12.22 -10.17 -14.07
N LEU A 342 13.49 -10.10 -14.42
CA LEU A 342 14.46 -11.17 -14.20
C LEU A 342 15.61 -10.64 -13.36
N VAL A 343 15.88 -11.28 -12.22
CA VAL A 343 16.88 -10.85 -11.25
C VAL A 343 18.01 -11.87 -11.22
N SER A 344 19.25 -11.38 -11.23
CA SER A 344 20.47 -12.18 -11.12
C SER A 344 21.44 -11.59 -10.08
N THR A 345 22.31 -12.46 -9.56
CA THR A 345 23.46 -12.03 -8.73
C THR A 345 24.67 -11.62 -9.57
N ASP A 346 24.66 -11.96 -10.87
CA ASP A 346 25.75 -11.75 -11.80
C ASP A 346 25.53 -10.49 -12.65
N ARG A 347 26.46 -9.54 -12.56
CA ARG A 347 26.43 -8.27 -13.29
C ARG A 347 26.49 -8.44 -14.80
N GLU A 348 27.11 -9.52 -15.28
CA GLU A 348 27.38 -9.74 -16.70
C GLU A 348 26.29 -10.57 -17.39
N SER A 349 25.29 -11.04 -16.63
CA SER A 349 24.21 -11.91 -17.14
C SER A 349 23.13 -11.21 -17.97
N PHE A 350 23.34 -9.95 -18.38
CA PHE A 350 22.37 -9.16 -19.15
C PHE A 350 21.89 -9.88 -20.42
N PHE A 351 22.83 -10.35 -21.26
CA PHE A 351 22.48 -10.98 -22.55
C PHE A 351 21.78 -12.33 -22.37
N GLU A 352 22.17 -13.11 -21.37
CA GLU A 352 21.52 -14.39 -21.06
C GLU A 352 20.07 -14.20 -20.60
N LEU A 353 19.84 -13.21 -19.73
CA LEU A 353 18.49 -12.88 -19.25
C LEU A 353 17.62 -12.28 -20.35
N LYS A 354 18.19 -11.46 -21.22
CA LYS A 354 17.50 -10.96 -22.41
C LYS A 354 17.07 -12.11 -23.33
N GLN A 355 17.97 -13.03 -23.64
CA GLN A 355 17.64 -14.20 -24.46
C GLN A 355 16.57 -15.08 -23.80
N MET A 356 16.66 -15.29 -22.48
CA MET A 356 15.61 -15.96 -21.71
C MET A 356 14.27 -15.24 -21.86
N ARG A 357 14.23 -13.91 -21.72
CA ARG A 357 13.02 -13.10 -21.89
C ARG A 357 12.41 -13.32 -23.27
N ASP A 358 13.21 -13.26 -24.33
CA ASP A 358 12.73 -13.37 -25.71
C ASP A 358 12.11 -14.74 -25.97
N ASN A 359 12.81 -15.81 -25.56
CA ASN A 359 12.32 -17.18 -25.69
C ASN A 359 11.00 -17.39 -24.93
N VAL A 360 10.93 -16.87 -23.70
CA VAL A 360 9.73 -16.98 -22.86
C VAL A 360 8.58 -16.17 -23.45
N ALA A 361 8.82 -14.94 -23.90
CA ALA A 361 7.81 -14.10 -24.51
C ALA A 361 7.22 -14.75 -25.77
N GLN A 362 8.08 -15.27 -26.65
CA GLN A 362 7.66 -15.99 -27.85
C GLN A 362 6.83 -17.24 -27.51
N GLN A 363 7.25 -18.03 -26.52
CA GLN A 363 6.52 -19.22 -26.11
C GLN A 363 5.18 -18.90 -25.43
N LEU A 364 5.12 -17.83 -24.63
CA LEU A 364 3.88 -17.37 -24.00
C LEU A 364 2.87 -16.85 -25.03
N ALA A 365 3.34 -16.18 -26.08
CA ALA A 365 2.53 -15.74 -27.20
C ALA A 365 2.02 -16.95 -28.00
N LYS A 366 2.91 -17.88 -28.36
CA LYS A 366 2.57 -19.11 -29.10
C LYS A 366 1.54 -19.99 -28.38
N ASN A 367 1.65 -20.08 -27.05
CA ASN A 367 0.72 -20.85 -26.23
C ASN A 367 -0.60 -20.10 -25.91
N GLY A 368 -0.76 -18.86 -26.38
CA GLY A 368 -1.92 -18.02 -26.09
C GLY A 368 -2.01 -17.52 -24.63
N THR A 369 -1.03 -17.86 -23.78
CA THR A 369 -1.01 -17.46 -22.37
C THR A 369 -0.80 -15.95 -22.18
N LEU A 370 -0.09 -15.29 -23.09
CA LEU A 370 0.06 -13.83 -23.05
C LEU A 370 -1.29 -13.13 -23.24
N ALA A 371 -2.11 -13.60 -24.18
CA ALA A 371 -3.46 -13.08 -24.41
C ALA A 371 -4.39 -13.33 -23.21
N ILE A 372 -4.21 -14.45 -22.49
CA ILE A 372 -4.94 -14.71 -21.24
C ILE A 372 -4.58 -13.67 -20.17
N ILE A 373 -3.30 -13.33 -20.03
CA ILE A 373 -2.85 -12.30 -19.07
C ILE A 373 -3.46 -10.95 -19.47
N GLN A 374 -3.34 -10.53 -20.74
CA GLN A 374 -3.92 -9.28 -21.25
C GLN A 374 -5.43 -9.20 -21.01
N ASN A 375 -6.17 -10.26 -21.33
CA ASN A 375 -7.62 -10.31 -21.10
C ASN A 375 -7.97 -10.23 -19.61
N ALA A 376 -7.21 -10.91 -18.74
CA ALA A 376 -7.43 -10.85 -17.30
C ALA A 376 -7.10 -9.48 -16.71
N THR A 377 -6.07 -8.79 -17.23
CA THR A 377 -5.74 -7.41 -16.86
C THR A 377 -6.86 -6.45 -17.23
N ARG A 378 -7.35 -6.53 -18.48
CA ARG A 378 -8.46 -5.69 -18.97
C ARG A 378 -9.79 -5.95 -18.26
N LEU A 379 -10.06 -7.21 -17.87
CA LEU A 379 -11.23 -7.53 -17.05
C LEU A 379 -11.17 -6.87 -15.66
N GLY A 380 -9.97 -6.56 -15.17
CA GLY A 380 -9.77 -5.88 -13.90
C GLY A 380 -10.21 -6.69 -12.68
N ARG A 381 -10.57 -5.98 -11.62
CA ARG A 381 -11.02 -6.59 -10.36
C ARG A 381 -12.49 -7.00 -10.46
N PRO A 382 -12.89 -8.09 -9.79
CA PRO A 382 -14.28 -8.54 -9.80
C PRO A 382 -15.18 -7.52 -9.08
N LYS A 383 -16.38 -7.31 -9.62
CA LYS A 383 -17.39 -6.42 -9.03
C LYS A 383 -18.16 -7.14 -7.92
N ILE A 384 -18.66 -6.42 -6.92
CA ILE A 384 -19.37 -7.05 -5.79
C ILE A 384 -20.56 -7.89 -6.25
N HIS A 385 -21.34 -7.40 -7.21
CA HIS A 385 -22.53 -8.10 -7.71
C HIS A 385 -22.19 -9.45 -8.37
N GLU A 386 -20.98 -9.62 -8.92
CA GLU A 386 -20.50 -10.88 -9.50
C GLU A 386 -20.09 -11.90 -8.43
N ILE A 387 -19.65 -11.41 -7.27
CA ILE A 387 -19.13 -12.22 -6.16
C ILE A 387 -20.25 -12.62 -5.21
N ALA A 388 -21.05 -11.66 -4.79
CA ALA A 388 -22.13 -11.81 -3.82
C ALA A 388 -23.39 -11.09 -4.31
N PRO A 389 -24.14 -11.69 -5.26
CA PRO A 389 -25.38 -11.13 -5.75
C PRO A 389 -26.37 -10.80 -4.62
N GLY A 390 -26.99 -9.62 -4.69
CA GLY A 390 -27.94 -9.11 -3.69
C GLY A 390 -27.30 -8.70 -2.35
N SER A 391 -25.97 -8.67 -2.25
CA SER A 391 -25.28 -8.14 -1.06
C SER A 391 -25.38 -6.62 -1.00
N GLN A 392 -25.51 -6.06 0.21
CA GLN A 392 -25.42 -4.60 0.44
C GLN A 392 -23.99 -4.12 0.69
N VAL A 393 -23.00 -5.01 0.60
CA VAL A 393 -21.58 -4.64 0.67
C VAL A 393 -21.22 -3.83 -0.58
N SER A 394 -20.54 -2.70 -0.41
CA SER A 394 -20.09 -1.83 -1.50
C SER A 394 -18.66 -2.13 -1.92
N HIS A 395 -17.79 -2.52 -0.98
CA HIS A 395 -16.40 -2.88 -1.25
C HIS A 395 -15.83 -3.83 -0.17
N PHE A 396 -14.81 -4.63 -0.50
CA PHE A 396 -14.08 -5.45 0.47
C PHE A 396 -12.57 -5.53 0.20
N LEU A 397 -11.81 -5.86 1.25
CA LEU A 397 -10.43 -6.35 1.23
C LEU A 397 -10.40 -7.74 1.88
N TYR A 398 -9.73 -8.69 1.24
CA TYR A 398 -9.49 -10.03 1.79
C TYR A 398 -8.00 -10.35 1.67
N LYS A 399 -7.34 -10.64 2.80
CA LYS A 399 -5.94 -11.04 2.89
C LYS A 399 -5.83 -12.50 3.28
N SER A 400 -5.14 -13.30 2.48
CA SER A 400 -4.66 -14.62 2.86
C SER A 400 -3.38 -14.46 3.70
N ARG A 401 -3.42 -14.88 4.96
CA ARG A 401 -2.25 -14.78 5.86
C ARG A 401 -1.14 -15.74 5.47
N ALA A 402 -1.50 -16.96 5.08
CA ALA A 402 -0.54 -17.99 4.69
C ALA A 402 0.27 -17.58 3.46
N ASN A 403 -0.36 -16.94 2.48
CA ASN A 403 0.29 -16.55 1.22
C ASN A 403 0.86 -15.12 1.24
N VAL A 404 0.54 -14.34 2.27
CA VAL A 404 0.84 -12.90 2.37
C VAL A 404 0.41 -12.14 1.11
N GLN A 405 -0.79 -12.47 0.64
CA GLN A 405 -1.40 -11.92 -0.57
C GLN A 405 -2.83 -11.47 -0.26
N PHE A 406 -3.33 -10.51 -1.03
CA PHE A 406 -4.69 -10.01 -0.87
C PHE A 406 -5.42 -9.90 -2.20
N CYS A 407 -6.75 -9.84 -2.12
CA CYS A 407 -7.62 -9.45 -3.20
C CYS A 407 -8.64 -8.43 -2.69
N MET A 408 -9.18 -7.63 -3.61
CA MET A 408 -10.18 -6.62 -3.31
C MET A 408 -11.19 -6.53 -4.45
N ALA A 409 -12.35 -5.95 -4.17
CA ALA A 409 -13.34 -5.66 -5.20
C ALA A 409 -12.85 -4.57 -6.15
N SER A 410 -13.53 -4.43 -7.30
CA SER A 410 -13.36 -3.24 -8.13
C SER A 410 -13.74 -1.98 -7.33
N LEU A 411 -12.97 -0.92 -7.54
CA LEU A 411 -13.31 0.41 -7.06
C LEU A 411 -14.45 1.03 -7.88
N GLU A 412 -14.72 0.51 -9.08
CA GLU A 412 -15.78 1.01 -9.94
C GLU A 412 -17.18 0.53 -9.50
N PRO A 413 -18.22 1.36 -9.74
CA PRO A 413 -18.16 2.75 -10.21
C PRO A 413 -17.97 3.78 -9.08
N HIS A 414 -18.09 3.37 -7.81
CA HIS A 414 -18.35 4.28 -6.69
C HIS A 414 -17.12 4.89 -6.02
N PHE A 415 -15.94 4.27 -6.17
CA PHE A 415 -14.69 4.66 -5.50
C PHE A 415 -13.56 4.97 -6.50
N THR A 416 -13.92 5.42 -7.70
CA THR A 416 -12.97 5.80 -8.76
C THR A 416 -12.29 7.13 -8.45
N GLY A 417 -13.02 8.07 -7.83
CA GLY A 417 -12.49 9.36 -7.41
C GLY A 417 -11.42 9.23 -6.31
N LEU A 418 -10.43 10.12 -6.36
CA LEU A 418 -9.30 10.14 -5.42
C LEU A 418 -9.77 10.34 -3.97
N VAL A 419 -10.74 11.23 -3.77
CA VAL A 419 -11.33 11.54 -2.45
C VAL A 419 -12.14 10.35 -1.94
N GLU A 420 -13.04 9.78 -2.74
CA GLU A 420 -13.83 8.61 -2.37
C GLU A 420 -12.95 7.41 -2.03
N ARG A 421 -11.93 7.15 -2.85
CA ARG A 421 -10.92 6.12 -2.59
C ARG A 421 -10.20 6.40 -1.28
N ARG A 422 -9.79 7.64 -1.01
CA ARG A 422 -9.11 7.96 0.24
C ARG A 422 -10.00 7.76 1.45
N ARG A 423 -11.28 8.16 1.39
CA ARG A 423 -12.28 7.93 2.45
C ARG A 423 -12.48 6.45 2.73
N LEU A 424 -12.65 5.65 1.67
CA LEU A 424 -12.76 4.20 1.78
C LEU A 424 -11.53 3.61 2.49
N MET A 425 -10.33 4.04 2.07
CA MET A 425 -9.10 3.56 2.69
C MET A 425 -8.97 4.05 4.13
N THR A 426 -9.41 5.25 4.50
CA THR A 426 -9.44 5.72 5.91
C THR A 426 -10.23 4.76 6.79
N VAL A 427 -11.43 4.37 6.36
CA VAL A 427 -12.24 3.37 7.09
C VAL A 427 -11.48 2.05 7.25
N TYR A 428 -10.77 1.59 6.21
CA TYR A 428 -9.94 0.38 6.32
C TYR A 428 -8.75 0.57 7.27
N HIS A 429 -8.11 1.73 7.29
CA HIS A 429 -7.03 2.03 8.23
C HIS A 429 -7.54 2.00 9.69
N GLU A 430 -8.70 2.59 9.97
CA GLU A 430 -9.33 2.61 11.28
C GLU A 430 -9.73 1.21 11.76
N LEU A 431 -10.36 0.41 10.88
CA LEU A 431 -10.71 -0.97 11.18
C LEU A 431 -9.47 -1.83 11.45
N HIS A 432 -8.44 -1.67 10.62
CA HIS A 432 -7.18 -2.38 10.79
C HIS A 432 -6.50 -2.00 12.10
N ALA A 433 -6.41 -0.70 12.41
CA ALA A 433 -5.84 -0.21 13.66
C ALA A 433 -6.58 -0.76 14.89
N SER A 434 -7.91 -0.79 14.84
CA SER A 434 -8.76 -1.26 15.95
C SER A 434 -8.62 -2.77 16.20
N ILE A 435 -8.56 -3.57 15.14
CA ILE A 435 -8.40 -5.03 15.25
C ILE A 435 -6.99 -5.40 15.71
N HIS A 436 -5.96 -4.71 15.22
CA HIS A 436 -4.56 -5.07 15.48
C HIS A 436 -3.92 -4.31 16.64
N ALA A 437 -4.70 -3.56 17.42
CA ALA A 437 -4.19 -2.89 18.62
C ALA A 437 -3.58 -3.92 19.60
N LYS A 438 -2.41 -3.61 20.19
CA LYS A 438 -1.56 -4.54 20.97
C LYS A 438 -2.28 -5.30 22.11
N HIS A 439 -3.38 -4.77 22.62
CA HIS A 439 -4.19 -5.38 23.70
C HIS A 439 -5.61 -5.73 23.27
N SER A 440 -5.87 -5.76 21.97
CA SER A 440 -7.16 -6.11 21.38
C SER A 440 -7.20 -7.61 21.05
N HIS A 441 -8.24 -8.28 21.55
CA HIS A 441 -8.56 -9.66 21.15
C HIS A 441 -9.76 -9.71 20.20
N LEU A 442 -10.05 -8.60 19.52
CA LEU A 442 -11.20 -8.47 18.62
C LEU A 442 -11.02 -9.36 17.39
N LYS A 443 -11.85 -10.41 17.29
CA LYS A 443 -11.92 -11.26 16.09
C LYS A 443 -12.85 -10.68 15.04
N VAL A 444 -13.91 -10.01 15.47
CA VAL A 444 -14.90 -9.37 14.60
C VAL A 444 -15.22 -8.00 15.18
N LEU A 445 -15.10 -6.98 14.35
CA LEU A 445 -15.45 -5.60 14.67
C LEU A 445 -16.53 -5.15 13.68
N HIS A 446 -17.59 -4.55 14.20
CA HIS A 446 -18.63 -3.91 13.41
C HIS A 446 -18.69 -2.44 13.83
N ALA A 447 -18.37 -1.54 12.91
CA ALA A 447 -18.38 -0.11 13.14
C ALA A 447 -19.52 0.54 12.36
N ILE A 448 -20.21 1.46 13.01
CA ILE A 448 -21.31 2.23 12.42
C ILE A 448 -20.87 3.69 12.45
N GLY A 449 -20.67 4.27 11.28
CA GLY A 449 -20.48 5.71 11.11
C GLY A 449 -21.69 6.36 10.47
N ASP A 450 -21.68 7.68 10.41
CA ASP A 450 -22.76 8.46 9.79
C ASP A 450 -22.85 8.23 8.28
N ASP A 451 -21.69 8.05 7.64
CA ASP A 451 -21.55 7.91 6.19
C ASP A 451 -21.41 6.47 5.70
N ALA A 452 -21.07 5.52 6.57
CA ALA A 452 -20.83 4.13 6.18
C ALA A 452 -20.99 3.16 7.36
N THR A 453 -21.37 1.92 7.05
CA THR A 453 -21.31 0.79 7.98
C THR A 453 -20.18 -0.12 7.55
N SER A 454 -19.35 -0.58 8.48
CA SER A 454 -18.20 -1.39 8.14
C SER A 454 -18.00 -2.57 9.09
N LEU A 455 -17.35 -3.61 8.56
CA LEU A 455 -17.07 -4.83 9.29
C LEU A 455 -15.66 -5.28 9.01
N ALA A 456 -14.98 -5.72 10.06
CA ALA A 456 -13.68 -6.33 9.97
C ALA A 456 -13.68 -7.66 10.71
N TRP A 457 -13.02 -8.66 10.15
CA TRP A 457 -12.98 -10.03 10.65
C TRP A 457 -11.59 -10.61 10.47
N THR A 458 -10.91 -10.91 11.57
CA THR A 458 -9.61 -11.57 11.59
C THR A 458 -9.70 -13.01 12.08
N THR A 459 -8.93 -13.89 11.45
CA THR A 459 -8.74 -15.29 11.83
C THR A 459 -7.26 -15.65 11.68
N PRO A 460 -6.80 -16.82 12.15
CA PRO A 460 -5.43 -17.29 11.86
C PRO A 460 -5.14 -17.45 10.36
N VAL A 461 -6.17 -17.69 9.53
CA VAL A 461 -6.02 -18.02 8.10
C VAL A 461 -6.16 -16.78 7.22
N PHE A 462 -7.06 -15.86 7.56
CA PHE A 462 -7.37 -14.70 6.74
C PHE A 462 -7.72 -13.47 7.57
N GLU A 463 -7.59 -12.30 6.95
CA GLU A 463 -8.15 -11.02 7.41
C GLU A 463 -9.13 -10.52 6.36
N PHE A 464 -10.29 -10.02 6.79
CA PHE A 464 -11.34 -9.55 5.92
C PHE A 464 -11.87 -8.20 6.42
N TYR A 465 -12.09 -7.27 5.50
CA TYR A 465 -12.64 -5.95 5.77
C TYR A 465 -13.68 -5.64 4.70
N CYS A 466 -14.84 -5.10 5.08
CA CYS A 466 -15.83 -4.64 4.11
C CYS A 466 -16.53 -3.37 4.57
N VAL A 467 -17.02 -2.62 3.59
CA VAL A 467 -17.79 -1.39 3.77
C VAL A 467 -19.11 -1.51 3.02
N ALA A 468 -20.17 -1.01 3.65
CA ALA A 468 -21.52 -0.93 3.12
C ALA A 468 -22.08 0.48 3.40
N GLY A 469 -23.22 0.78 2.79
CA GLY A 469 -23.92 2.04 3.00
C GLY A 469 -24.22 2.34 4.48
N PRO A 470 -24.56 3.60 4.81
CA PRO A 470 -24.95 3.94 6.16
C PRO A 470 -26.25 3.23 6.53
N ASN A 471 -26.39 2.82 7.80
CA ASN A 471 -27.58 2.16 8.37
C ASN A 471 -27.86 0.72 7.88
N VAL A 472 -26.90 0.08 7.22
CA VAL A 472 -27.01 -1.36 6.91
C VAL A 472 -26.97 -2.15 8.21
N SER A 473 -27.87 -3.13 8.36
CA SER A 473 -27.92 -3.91 9.59
C SER A 473 -26.70 -4.83 9.73
N ARG A 474 -26.27 -5.09 10.97
CA ARG A 474 -25.19 -6.04 11.26
C ARG A 474 -25.44 -7.42 10.63
N ALA A 475 -26.69 -7.89 10.64
CA ALA A 475 -27.06 -9.19 10.06
C ALA A 475 -26.85 -9.19 8.53
N THR A 476 -27.29 -8.13 7.85
CA THR A 476 -27.18 -7.98 6.39
C THR A 476 -25.72 -7.89 5.94
N ILE A 477 -24.90 -7.05 6.59
CA ILE A 477 -23.48 -6.92 6.21
C ILE A 477 -22.71 -8.22 6.51
N THR A 478 -23.03 -8.91 7.61
CA THR A 478 -22.41 -10.21 7.95
C THR A 478 -22.79 -11.29 6.94
N GLN A 479 -24.03 -11.30 6.45
CA GLN A 479 -24.46 -12.23 5.39
C GLN A 479 -23.70 -11.97 4.10
N GLY A 480 -23.52 -10.70 3.71
CA GLY A 480 -22.69 -10.31 2.56
C GLY A 480 -21.22 -10.73 2.73
N ALA A 481 -20.64 -10.47 3.91
CA ALA A 481 -19.28 -10.86 4.26
C ALA A 481 -19.07 -12.38 4.13
N ASN A 482 -19.99 -13.19 4.67
CA ASN A 482 -19.93 -14.64 4.58
C ASN A 482 -19.94 -15.15 3.13
N LYS A 483 -20.80 -14.59 2.26
CA LYS A 483 -20.82 -14.92 0.82
C LYS A 483 -19.47 -14.64 0.16
N ILE A 484 -18.87 -13.48 0.46
CA ILE A 484 -17.57 -13.08 -0.10
C ILE A 484 -16.44 -13.99 0.41
N ILE A 485 -16.41 -14.30 1.71
CA ILE A 485 -15.42 -15.20 2.30
C ILE A 485 -15.53 -16.61 1.70
N GLN A 486 -16.75 -17.11 1.51
CA GLN A 486 -16.98 -18.41 0.85
C GLN A 486 -16.52 -18.40 -0.61
N TRP A 487 -16.78 -17.32 -1.34
CA TRP A 487 -16.25 -17.12 -2.69
C TRP A 487 -14.72 -17.12 -2.71
N ALA A 488 -14.08 -16.37 -1.81
CA ALA A 488 -12.62 -16.27 -1.75
C ALA A 488 -11.97 -17.63 -1.45
N LYS A 489 -12.58 -18.44 -0.57
CA LYS A 489 -12.15 -19.82 -0.30
C LYS A 489 -12.33 -20.73 -1.51
N ARG A 490 -13.46 -20.65 -2.21
CA ARG A 490 -13.71 -21.46 -3.42
C ARG A 490 -12.75 -21.11 -4.56
N GLU A 491 -12.38 -19.84 -4.66
CA GLU A 491 -11.54 -19.28 -5.72
C GLU A 491 -10.08 -19.10 -5.29
N GLU A 492 -9.66 -19.75 -4.19
CA GLU A 492 -8.34 -19.51 -3.56
C GLU A 492 -7.18 -19.68 -4.56
N GLU A 493 -7.14 -20.79 -5.29
CA GLU A 493 -6.11 -21.06 -6.31
C GLU A 493 -6.20 -20.13 -7.53
N ARG A 494 -7.30 -19.38 -7.66
CA ARG A 494 -7.48 -18.36 -8.70
C ARG A 494 -7.02 -16.99 -8.25
N LEU A 495 -7.24 -16.67 -6.99
CA LEU A 495 -6.90 -15.38 -6.38
C LEU A 495 -5.43 -15.30 -5.98
N PHE A 496 -4.85 -16.40 -5.51
CA PHE A 496 -3.51 -16.41 -4.92
C PHE A 496 -2.54 -17.31 -5.69
N ILE A 497 -1.26 -16.95 -5.63
CA ILE A 497 -0.15 -17.80 -6.06
C ILE A 497 0.23 -18.69 -4.89
N ILE A 498 -0.06 -19.98 -5.02
CA ILE A 498 0.27 -21.02 -4.04
C ILE A 498 1.51 -21.78 -4.55
N GLY A 499 2.58 -21.79 -3.76
CA GLY A 499 3.84 -22.48 -4.07
C GLY A 499 4.73 -21.80 -5.13
N GLY A 500 4.15 -21.13 -6.13
CA GLY A 500 4.91 -20.53 -7.25
C GLY A 500 5.60 -21.57 -8.13
N GLY A 501 6.39 -21.13 -9.11
CA GLY A 501 7.32 -22.02 -9.81
C GLY A 501 8.61 -22.14 -9.03
N VAL A 502 9.08 -23.35 -8.78
CA VAL A 502 10.25 -23.56 -7.92
C VAL A 502 11.24 -24.50 -8.59
N PHE A 503 12.52 -24.11 -8.57
CA PHE A 503 13.64 -24.91 -9.06
C PHE A 503 14.66 -25.21 -7.96
#